data_AF-A0A7X8WHS9-F1
#
_entry.id   AF-A0A7X8WHS9-F1
#
_cell.length_a   1.000
_cell.length_b   1.000
_cell.length_c   1.000
_cell.angle_alpha   90.00
_cell.angle_beta   90.00
_cell.angle_gamma   90.00
#
_symmetry.space_group_name_H-M   'P 1'
#
loop_
_entity.id
_entity.type
_entity.pdbx_description
1 polymer ?
#
loop_
_entity_poly.entity_id
_entity_poly.type
_entity_poly.pdbx_seq_one_letter_code
_entity_poly.pdbx_strand_id
1 'polypeptide(L)'
;MTLIWKATKEGLLKTWKLILKIFKVIIPVYLLVSLLDYSGLLDIIASWFEGIMKIFGLPGETALVFLVANGINIYAGLAVLETIVVSLSVNQITTLAFMICFSHSLVMETSILKSVKIPRYLQILIRIFAATLIGLILNLVWKVS
;
A
#
# COMPACT_ATOMS: atom_id res chain seq x y z
N MET A 1 30.10 -8.89 32.47
CA MET A 1 30.25 -7.60 31.75
C MET A 1 30.60 -7.75 30.27
N THR A 2 31.53 -8.64 29.88
CA THR A 2 31.99 -8.80 28.48
C THR A 2 30.96 -9.40 27.51
N LEU A 3 30.09 -10.27 28.00
CA LEU A 3 29.06 -10.96 27.19
C LEU A 3 27.99 -10.00 26.67
N ILE A 4 27.53 -9.07 27.51
CA ILE A 4 26.55 -8.05 27.16
C ILE A 4 27.12 -7.11 26.10
N TRP A 5 28.37 -6.67 26.27
CA TRP A 5 29.05 -5.78 25.32
C TRP A 5 29.27 -6.41 23.94
N LYS A 6 29.57 -7.72 23.91
CA LYS A 6 29.71 -8.46 22.65
C LYS A 6 28.36 -8.61 21.95
N ALA A 7 27.31 -8.98 22.70
CA ALA A 7 25.96 -9.12 22.17
C ALA A 7 25.40 -7.79 21.62
N THR A 8 25.59 -6.67 22.33
CA THR A 8 25.15 -5.35 21.84
C THR A 8 25.90 -4.92 20.59
N LYS A 9 27.24 -5.09 20.54
CA LYS A 9 28.04 -4.74 19.35
C LYS A 9 27.65 -5.58 18.13
N GLU A 10 27.47 -6.89 18.30
CA GLU A 10 27.04 -7.78 17.22
C GLU A 10 25.61 -7.48 16.75
N GLY A 11 24.70 -7.19 17.69
CA GLY A 11 23.34 -6.75 17.39
C GLY A 11 23.33 -5.45 16.57
N LEU A 12 24.08 -4.44 17.01
CA LEU A 12 24.17 -3.15 16.32
C LEU A 12 24.69 -3.31 14.88
N LEU A 13 25.75 -4.10 14.69
CA LEU A 13 26.33 -4.37 13.37
C LEU A 13 25.36 -5.13 12.45
N LYS A 14 24.63 -6.12 12.97
CA LYS A 14 23.62 -6.85 12.20
C LYS A 14 22.47 -5.92 11.79
N THR A 15 21.96 -5.12 12.72
CA THR A 15 20.90 -4.15 12.46
C THR A 15 21.35 -3.10 11.45
N TRP A 16 22.57 -2.57 11.57
CA TRP A 16 23.10 -1.61 10.60
C TRP A 16 23.18 -2.18 9.18
N LYS A 17 23.67 -3.42 9.03
CA LYS A 17 23.71 -4.11 7.73
C LYS A 17 22.31 -4.33 7.17
N LEU A 18 21.34 -4.69 8.02
CA LEU A 18 19.94 -4.87 7.61
C LEU A 18 19.32 -3.56 7.14
N ILE A 19 19.50 -2.48 7.91
CA ILE A 19 19.06 -1.13 7.58
C ILE A 19 19.56 -0.73 6.19
N LEU A 20 20.87 -0.84 5.94
CA LEU A 20 21.46 -0.52 4.64
C LEU A 20 20.88 -1.36 3.50
N LYS A 21 20.61 -2.65 3.75
CA LYS A 21 20.02 -3.55 2.75
C LYS A 21 18.58 -3.13 2.39
N ILE A 22 17.79 -2.75 3.40
CA ILE A 22 16.41 -2.28 3.22
C ILE A 22 16.41 -0.93 2.49
N PHE A 23 17.25 0.03 2.91
CA PHE A 23 17.33 1.36 2.27
C PHE A 23 17.69 1.28 0.79
N LYS A 24 18.60 0.38 0.40
CA LYS A 24 18.96 0.13 -1.01
C LYS A 24 17.78 -0.32 -1.87
N VAL A 25 16.72 -0.86 -1.27
CA VAL A 25 15.50 -1.29 -1.97
C VAL A 25 14.41 -0.24 -1.88
N ILE A 26 14.21 0.36 -0.69
CA ILE A 26 13.17 1.36 -0.45
C ILE A 26 13.41 2.61 -1.30
N ILE A 27 14.62 3.18 -1.27
CA ILE A 27 14.87 4.48 -1.92
C ILE A 27 14.59 4.43 -3.43
N PRO A 28 15.10 3.44 -4.20
CA PRO A 28 14.84 3.39 -5.64
C PRO A 28 13.36 3.15 -5.96
N VAL A 29 12.71 2.25 -5.22
CA VAL A 29 11.28 1.96 -5.43
C VAL A 29 10.43 3.19 -5.14
N TYR A 30 10.69 3.85 -4.02
CA TYR A 30 9.97 5.06 -3.62
C TYR A 30 10.14 6.17 -4.66
N LEU A 31 11.38 6.45 -5.08
CA LEU A 31 11.65 7.44 -6.12
C LEU A 31 10.93 7.10 -7.42
N LEU A 32 10.96 5.84 -7.87
CA LEU A 32 10.31 5.42 -9.10
C LEU A 32 8.80 5.65 -9.04
N VAL A 33 8.14 5.21 -7.97
CA VAL A 33 6.68 5.37 -7.88
C VAL A 33 6.28 6.83 -7.66
N SER A 34 7.04 7.60 -6.88
CA SER A 34 6.80 9.05 -6.74
C SER A 34 6.99 9.82 -8.04
N LEU A 35 7.90 9.39 -8.92
CA LEU A 35 8.02 9.96 -10.27
C LEU A 35 6.83 9.58 -11.17
N LEU A 36 6.30 8.36 -11.04
CA LEU A 36 5.08 7.95 -11.74
C LEU A 36 3.86 8.77 -11.31
N ASP A 37 3.76 9.07 -10.03
CA ASP A 37 2.73 9.96 -9.47
C ASP A 37 2.88 11.38 -9.99
N TYR A 38 4.07 11.96 -9.88
CA TYR A 38 4.35 13.32 -10.35
C TYR A 38 4.15 13.51 -11.87
N SER A 39 4.37 12.46 -12.66
CA SER A 39 4.15 12.50 -14.11
C SER A 39 2.67 12.37 -14.54
N GLY A 40 1.74 12.15 -13.60
CA GLY A 40 0.33 11.92 -13.88
C GLY A 40 0.02 10.55 -14.50
N LEU A 41 1.02 9.66 -14.58
CA LEU A 41 0.81 8.29 -15.07
C LEU A 41 -0.09 7.49 -14.14
N LEU A 42 0.00 7.72 -12.83
CA LEU A 42 -0.92 7.08 -11.87
C LEU A 42 -2.37 7.52 -12.07
N ASP A 43 -2.63 8.77 -12.48
CA ASP A 43 -3.98 9.25 -12.80
C ASP A 43 -4.56 8.53 -14.02
N ILE A 44 -3.74 8.32 -15.05
CA ILE A 44 -4.15 7.58 -16.24
C ILE A 44 -4.48 6.13 -15.86
N ILE A 45 -3.65 5.49 -15.03
CA ILE A 45 -3.92 4.13 -14.55
C ILE A 45 -5.17 4.11 -13.68
N ALA A 46 -5.37 5.12 -12.83
CA ALA A 46 -6.56 5.25 -11.98
C ALA A 46 -7.84 5.32 -12.81
N SER A 47 -7.85 6.04 -13.92
CA SER A 47 -9.01 6.13 -14.82
C SER A 47 -9.47 4.76 -15.34
N TRP A 48 -8.54 3.82 -15.55
CA TRP A 48 -8.87 2.46 -15.98
C TRP A 48 -9.40 1.61 -14.82
N PHE A 49 -8.99 1.91 -13.60
CA PHE A 49 -9.43 1.25 -12.37
C PHE A 49 -10.75 1.81 -11.82
N GLU A 50 -11.26 2.94 -12.31
CA GLU A 50 -12.54 3.51 -11.89
C GLU A 50 -13.70 2.51 -11.98
N GLY A 51 -13.75 1.72 -13.06
CA GLY A 51 -14.77 0.70 -13.25
C GLY A 51 -14.71 -0.41 -12.19
N ILE A 52 -13.51 -0.73 -11.70
CA ILE A 52 -13.29 -1.73 -10.65
C ILE A 52 -13.79 -1.20 -9.30
N MET A 53 -13.58 0.09 -9.01
CA MET A 53 -14.04 0.70 -7.76
C MET A 53 -15.57 0.66 -7.60
N LYS A 54 -16.31 0.76 -8.71
CA LYS A 54 -17.77 0.64 -8.70
C LYS A 54 -18.26 -0.72 -8.22
N ILE A 55 -17.49 -1.79 -8.41
CA ILE A 55 -17.83 -3.14 -7.92
C ILE A 55 -17.92 -3.15 -6.38
N PHE A 56 -17.10 -2.32 -5.73
CA PHE A 56 -17.07 -2.17 -4.28
C PHE A 56 -18.04 -1.09 -3.75
N GLY A 57 -18.88 -0.51 -4.62
CA GLY A 57 -19.75 0.61 -4.27
C GLY A 57 -19.00 1.94 -4.06
N LEU A 58 -17.74 2.01 -4.51
CA LEU A 58 -16.90 3.20 -4.34
C LEU A 58 -16.94 4.09 -5.60
N PRO A 59 -16.88 5.43 -5.44
CA PRO A 59 -16.72 6.36 -6.56
C PRO A 59 -15.41 6.10 -7.31
N GLY A 60 -15.39 6.36 -8.62
CA GLY A 60 -14.21 6.17 -9.46
C GLY A 60 -12.98 6.94 -8.98
N GLU A 61 -13.19 8.14 -8.43
CA GLU A 61 -12.15 9.01 -7.87
C GLU A 61 -11.31 8.33 -6.77
N THR A 62 -11.89 7.36 -6.05
CA THR A 62 -11.17 6.58 -5.02
C THR A 62 -10.12 5.62 -5.60
N ALA A 63 -10.16 5.37 -6.91
CA ALA A 63 -9.18 4.51 -7.59
C ALA A 63 -7.77 5.07 -7.45
N LEU A 64 -7.62 6.39 -7.58
CA LEU A 64 -6.33 7.05 -7.43
C LEU A 64 -5.81 6.92 -5.99
N VAL A 65 -6.68 7.17 -5.00
CA VAL A 65 -6.34 7.00 -3.58
C VAL A 65 -5.82 5.58 -3.31
N PHE A 66 -6.53 4.56 -3.81
CA PHE A 66 -6.12 3.17 -3.64
C PHE A 66 -4.78 2.89 -4.33
N LEU A 67 -4.58 3.32 -5.58
CA LEU A 67 -3.34 3.09 -6.32
C LEU A 67 -2.14 3.79 -5.70
N VAL A 68 -2.28 5.05 -5.30
CA VAL A 68 -1.21 5.83 -4.65
C VAL A 68 -0.86 5.21 -3.28
N ALA A 69 -1.86 4.81 -2.49
CA ALA A 69 -1.63 4.14 -1.20
C ALA A 69 -0.89 2.81 -1.33
N ASN A 70 -1.17 2.05 -2.40
CA ASN A 70 -0.54 0.75 -2.68
C ASN A 70 0.83 0.90 -3.36
N GLY A 71 1.00 1.92 -4.20
CA GLY A 71 2.20 2.17 -4.97
C GLY A 71 3.30 2.83 -4.14
N ILE A 72 2.95 3.93 -3.46
CA ILE A 72 3.90 4.78 -2.72
C ILE A 72 3.88 4.39 -1.25
N ASN A 73 2.86 4.85 -0.53
CA ASN A 73 2.58 4.56 0.88
C ASN A 73 1.20 5.12 1.28
N ILE A 74 0.74 4.75 2.47
CA ILE A 74 -0.55 5.21 3.00
C ILE A 74 -0.66 6.74 3.15
N TYR A 75 0.44 7.43 3.40
CA TYR A 75 0.45 8.88 3.65
C TYR A 75 0.23 9.67 2.36
N ALA A 76 0.83 9.23 1.26
CA ALA A 76 0.59 9.77 -0.06
C ALA A 76 -0.87 9.52 -0.48
N GLY A 77 -1.38 8.31 -0.24
CA GLY A 77 -2.79 8.00 -0.49
C GLY A 77 -3.74 8.87 0.36
N LEU A 78 -3.40 9.14 1.61
CA LEU A 78 -4.16 10.02 2.49
C LEU A 78 -4.19 11.47 1.95
N ALA A 79 -3.08 11.98 1.44
CA ALA A 79 -3.04 13.30 0.82
C ALA A 79 -3.97 13.41 -0.39
N VAL A 80 -4.07 12.35 -1.20
CA VAL A 80 -5.04 12.29 -2.30
C VAL A 80 -6.47 12.20 -1.75
N LEU A 81 -6.71 11.39 -0.72
CA LEU A 81 -8.02 11.23 -0.10
C LEU A 81 -8.57 12.56 0.42
N GLU A 82 -7.73 13.40 1.02
CA GLU A 82 -8.11 14.73 1.50
C GLU A 82 -8.73 15.61 0.41
N THR A 83 -8.34 15.42 -0.85
CA THR A 83 -8.88 16.21 -1.97
C THR A 83 -10.32 15.84 -2.35
N ILE A 84 -10.75 14.61 -2.02
CA ILE A 84 -12.07 14.06 -2.36
C ILE A 84 -12.91 13.69 -1.12
N VAL A 85 -12.40 13.89 0.10
CA VAL A 85 -13.04 13.43 1.33
C VAL A 85 -14.46 14.01 1.52
N VAL A 86 -14.70 15.23 1.01
CA VAL A 86 -15.98 15.94 1.15
C VAL A 86 -17.08 15.31 0.28
N SER A 87 -16.72 14.65 -0.83
CA SER A 87 -17.69 13.99 -1.73
C SER A 87 -17.99 12.54 -1.32
N LEU A 88 -17.31 12.00 -0.30
CA LEU A 88 -17.40 10.61 0.11
C LEU A 88 -18.27 10.43 1.36
N SER A 89 -19.04 9.35 1.40
CA SER A 89 -19.76 8.94 2.62
C SER A 89 -18.80 8.26 3.62
N VAL A 90 -19.16 8.27 4.89
CA VAL A 90 -18.39 7.57 5.95
C VAL A 90 -18.22 6.08 5.62
N ASN A 91 -19.24 5.46 5.02
CA ASN A 91 -19.21 4.05 4.59
C ASN A 91 -18.19 3.82 3.47
N GLN A 92 -18.10 4.75 2.51
CA GLN A 92 -17.13 4.68 1.41
C GLN A 92 -15.69 4.88 1.92
N ILE A 93 -15.47 5.89 2.78
CA ILE A 93 -14.15 6.15 3.39
C ILE A 93 -13.71 4.93 4.21
N THR A 94 -14.61 4.36 5.02
CA THR A 94 -14.31 3.20 5.85
C THR A 94 -13.99 1.98 5.00
N THR A 95 -14.77 1.73 3.94
CA THR A 95 -14.53 0.60 3.02
C THR A 95 -13.17 0.73 2.33
N LEU A 96 -12.86 1.91 1.79
CA LEU A 96 -11.57 2.21 1.18
C LEU A 96 -10.41 2.03 2.18
N ALA A 97 -10.59 2.51 3.41
CA ALA A 97 -9.60 2.39 4.47
C ALA A 97 -9.31 0.92 4.83
N PHE A 98 -10.34 0.08 4.94
CA PHE A 98 -10.16 -1.36 5.15
C PHE A 98 -9.43 -2.02 3.98
N MET A 99 -9.79 -1.70 2.74
CA MET A 99 -9.09 -2.22 1.56
C MET A 99 -7.60 -1.86 1.58
N ILE A 100 -7.27 -0.59 1.85
CA ILE A 100 -5.89 -0.10 1.94
C ILE A 100 -5.14 -0.74 3.11
N CYS A 101 -5.80 -0.95 4.25
CA CYS A 101 -5.20 -1.59 5.42
C CYS A 101 -4.54 -2.93 5.06
N PHE A 102 -5.23 -3.77 4.27
CA PHE A 102 -4.70 -5.06 3.85
C PHE A 102 -3.61 -4.97 2.79
N SER A 103 -3.67 -4.00 1.87
CA SER A 103 -2.83 -4.02 0.66
C SER A 103 -1.78 -2.91 0.56
N HIS A 104 -1.76 -1.93 1.46
CA HIS A 104 -0.88 -0.75 1.37
C HIS A 104 0.61 -1.05 1.09
N SER A 105 1.29 -0.11 0.43
CA SER A 105 2.72 -0.18 0.13
C SER A 105 3.15 -1.49 -0.56
N LEU A 106 2.24 -2.12 -1.32
CA LEU A 106 2.40 -3.43 -1.93
C LEU A 106 3.71 -3.55 -2.73
N VAL A 107 4.04 -2.52 -3.51
CA VAL A 107 5.25 -2.51 -4.35
C VAL A 107 6.51 -2.49 -3.48
N MET A 108 6.52 -1.69 -2.41
CA MET A 108 7.65 -1.57 -1.51
C MET A 108 7.84 -2.84 -0.68
N GLU A 109 6.79 -3.32 -0.02
CA GLU A 109 6.87 -4.49 0.87
C GLU A 109 7.29 -5.75 0.12
N THR A 110 6.71 -5.99 -1.06
CA THR A 110 7.08 -7.14 -1.88
C THR A 110 8.50 -7.04 -2.45
N SER A 111 9.07 -5.84 -2.52
CA SER A 111 10.47 -5.62 -2.88
C SER A 111 11.42 -5.92 -1.72
N ILE A 112 11.06 -5.51 -0.50
CA ILE A 112 11.82 -5.79 0.73
C ILE A 112 11.80 -7.30 1.05
N LEU A 113 10.61 -7.90 0.98
CA LEU A 113 10.37 -9.30 1.30
C LEU A 113 10.91 -10.28 0.24
N LYS A 114 11.43 -9.78 -0.89
CA LYS A 114 12.18 -10.61 -1.86
C LYS A 114 13.31 -11.39 -1.19
N SER A 115 13.84 -10.89 -0.08
CA SER A 115 14.88 -11.55 0.71
C SER A 115 14.41 -12.79 1.50
N VAL A 116 13.09 -13.03 1.61
CA VAL A 116 12.48 -14.01 2.53
C VAL A 116 12.16 -15.37 1.85
N LYS A 117 12.60 -15.61 0.61
CA LYS A 117 12.33 -16.85 -0.18
C LYS A 117 10.85 -17.20 -0.40
N ILE A 118 9.89 -16.40 0.09
CA ILE A 118 8.48 -16.54 -0.23
C ILE A 118 8.24 -16.02 -1.65
N PRO A 119 7.46 -16.74 -2.49
CA PRO A 119 7.14 -16.28 -3.83
C PRO A 119 6.40 -14.93 -3.81
N ARG A 120 6.92 -13.96 -4.57
CA ARG A 120 6.38 -12.59 -4.65
C ARG A 120 4.89 -12.57 -5.05
N TYR A 121 4.52 -13.39 -6.02
CA TYR A 121 3.15 -13.44 -6.53
C TYR A 121 2.15 -13.88 -5.45
N LEU A 122 2.54 -14.79 -4.55
CA LEU A 122 1.67 -15.29 -3.49
C LEU A 122 1.38 -14.20 -2.46
N GLN A 123 2.39 -13.39 -2.11
CA GLN A 123 2.22 -12.25 -1.21
C GLN A 123 1.26 -11.21 -1.80
N ILE A 124 1.45 -10.86 -3.08
CA ILE A 124 0.58 -9.92 -3.79
C ILE A 124 -0.85 -10.49 -3.83
N LEU A 125 -1.00 -11.75 -4.22
CA LEU A 125 -2.29 -12.39 -4.38
C LEU A 125 -3.08 -12.41 -3.08
N ILE A 126 -2.47 -12.83 -1.97
CA ILE A 126 -3.16 -12.92 -0.67
C ILE A 126 -3.63 -11.52 -0.22
N ARG A 127 -2.78 -10.50 -0.36
CA ARG A 127 -3.10 -9.13 0.09
C ARG A 127 -4.19 -8.48 -0.75
N ILE A 128 -4.09 -8.61 -2.08
CA ILE A 128 -5.12 -8.09 -2.99
C ILE A 128 -6.42 -8.87 -2.80
N PHE A 129 -6.36 -10.19 -2.65
CA PHE A 129 -7.54 -11.01 -2.37
C PHE A 129 -8.22 -10.60 -1.05
N ALA A 130 -7.46 -10.38 0.02
CA ALA A 130 -8.00 -9.90 1.28
C ALA A 130 -8.65 -8.50 1.14
N ALA A 131 -8.00 -7.58 0.43
CA ALA A 131 -8.54 -6.25 0.16
C ALA A 131 -9.82 -6.30 -0.69
N THR A 132 -9.87 -7.13 -1.73
CA THR A 132 -11.06 -7.34 -2.56
C THR A 132 -12.19 -7.97 -1.77
N LEU A 133 -11.91 -9.02 -0.99
CA LEU A 133 -12.92 -9.70 -0.17
C LEU A 133 -13.54 -8.75 0.85
N ILE A 134 -12.72 -7.99 1.59
CA ILE A 134 -13.26 -7.05 2.57
C ILE A 134 -14.10 -5.98 1.87
N GLY A 135 -13.63 -5.42 0.75
CA GLY A 135 -14.39 -4.45 -0.03
C GLY A 135 -15.76 -4.97 -0.46
N LEU A 136 -15.84 -6.22 -0.93
CA LEU A 136 -17.10 -6.87 -1.33
C LEU A 136 -18.02 -7.13 -0.13
N ILE A 137 -17.48 -7.70 0.96
CA ILE A 137 -18.25 -7.97 2.18
C ILE A 137 -18.85 -6.68 2.71
N LEU A 138 -18.05 -5.62 2.76
CA LEU A 138 -18.50 -4.32 3.22
C LEU A 138 -19.56 -3.74 2.29
N ASN A 139 -19.38 -3.80 0.97
CA ASN A 139 -20.43 -3.37 0.04
C ASN A 139 -21.78 -4.06 0.29
N LEU A 140 -21.77 -5.35 0.66
CA LEU A 140 -22.97 -6.12 0.95
C LEU A 140 -23.60 -5.81 2.32
N VAL A 141 -22.79 -5.68 3.37
CA VAL A 141 -23.28 -5.58 4.76
C VAL A 141 -23.96 -4.24 5.04
N TRP A 142 -23.34 -3.13 4.63
CA TRP A 142 -23.83 -1.79 4.95
C TRP A 142 -24.20 -0.94 3.73
N LYS A 143 -24.29 -1.55 2.53
CA LYS A 143 -24.65 -0.90 1.26
C LYS A 143 -23.83 0.37 1.03
N VAL A 144 -22.62 0.20 0.55
CA VAL A 144 -21.66 1.30 0.38
C VAL A 144 -22.11 2.29 -0.70
N SER A 145 -22.90 1.81 -1.67
CA SER A 145 -23.54 2.57 -2.76
C SER A 145 -24.83 3.28 -2.35
#